data_AF-A0A660N2H7-F1
#
_entry.id   AF-A0A660N2H7-F1
#
_cell.length_a   1.000
_cell.length_b   1.000
_cell.length_c   1.000
_cell.angle_alpha   90.00
_cell.angle_beta   90.00
_cell.angle_gamma   90.00
#
_symmetry.space_group_name_H-M   'P 1'
#
loop_
_entity.id
_entity.type
_entity.pdbx_description
1 polymer ?
#
loop_
_entity_poly.entity_id
_entity_poly.type
_entity_poly.pdbx_seq_one_letter_code
_entity_poly.pdbx_strand_id
1 'polypeptide(L)'
;MRQKYPFFYLSTQTRDIRISVEPDRSPLDYFALEDIVARLYENGEDFVVLGYIPSAKYAQNHHYIQTTLEDDGNPQSRYLLETRIWEQNGDFKHYRTFAEFRPLMAEFKRFAELKTPTDLTQWEDVTAEFAD
;
A
#
# COMPACT_ATOMS: atom_id res chain seq x y z
N MET A 1 5.00 24.88 4.51
CA MET A 1 5.54 24.72 3.14
C MET A 1 4.74 23.62 2.44
N ARG A 2 4.15 23.86 1.27
CA ARG A 2 3.46 22.80 0.51
C ARG A 2 4.53 21.88 -0.07
N GLN A 3 4.59 20.64 0.40
CA GLN A 3 5.46 19.61 -0.18
C GLN A 3 5.11 19.49 -1.68
N LYS A 4 6.13 19.67 -2.54
CA LYS A 4 5.97 19.55 -3.99
C LYS A 4 6.02 18.06 -4.35
N TYR A 5 5.06 17.63 -5.14
CA TYR A 5 5.04 16.32 -5.79
C TYR A 5 6.32 16.09 -6.64
N PRO A 6 6.72 14.83 -6.89
CA PRO A 6 6.11 13.57 -6.42
C PRO A 6 6.46 13.21 -4.97
N PHE A 7 5.61 12.42 -4.31
CA PHE A 7 5.87 11.91 -2.95
C PHE A 7 5.28 10.52 -2.71
N PHE A 8 5.89 9.77 -1.79
CA PHE A 8 5.31 8.60 -1.16
C PHE A 8 4.57 8.98 0.12
N TYR A 9 3.54 8.23 0.48
CA TYR A 9 2.96 8.31 1.82
C TYR A 9 2.86 6.91 2.44
N LEU A 10 3.05 6.86 3.75
CA LEU A 10 2.70 5.72 4.58
C LEU A 10 1.54 6.15 5.45
N SER A 11 0.43 5.43 5.38
CA SER A 11 -0.76 5.67 6.19
C SER A 11 -1.07 4.44 7.02
N THR A 12 -1.37 4.65 8.28
CA THR A 12 -1.93 3.68 9.23
C THR A 12 -3.11 4.36 9.92
N GLN A 13 -3.82 3.66 10.80
CA GLN A 13 -4.93 4.23 11.53
C GLN A 13 -4.52 5.42 12.40
N THR A 14 -3.31 5.41 12.97
CA THR A 14 -2.84 6.48 13.87
C THR A 14 -1.81 7.43 13.25
N ARG A 15 -1.30 7.14 12.04
CA ARG A 15 -0.17 7.88 11.46
C ARG A 15 -0.33 8.10 9.97
N ASP A 16 -0.03 9.33 9.54
CA ASP A 16 0.15 9.69 8.13
C ASP A 16 1.51 10.36 7.94
N ILE A 17 2.38 9.71 7.19
CA ILE A 17 3.74 10.18 6.90
C ILE A 17 3.85 10.46 5.41
N ARG A 18 4.43 11.60 5.03
CA ARG A 18 4.68 11.97 3.63
C ARG A 18 6.16 12.16 3.39
N ILE A 19 6.67 11.50 2.36
CA ILE A 19 8.10 11.43 2.03
C ILE A 19 8.29 11.89 0.60
N SER A 20 9.07 12.95 0.42
CA SER A 20 9.44 13.41 -0.92
C SER A 20 10.28 12.36 -1.63
N VAL A 21 10.08 12.22 -2.95
CA VAL A 21 10.92 11.33 -3.75
C VAL A 21 12.31 11.94 -3.88
N GLU A 22 13.32 11.18 -3.50
CA GLU A 22 14.72 11.50 -3.75
C GLU A 22 15.30 10.43 -4.68
N PRO A 23 16.12 10.79 -5.69
CA PRO A 23 16.60 9.84 -6.70
C PRO A 23 17.34 8.62 -6.14
N ASP A 24 18.03 8.78 -5.01
CA ASP A 24 18.92 7.78 -4.43
C ASP A 24 18.42 7.23 -3.08
N ARG A 25 17.14 7.43 -2.75
CA ARG A 25 16.56 6.92 -1.50
C ARG A 25 15.25 6.19 -1.73
N SER A 26 15.13 5.04 -1.06
CA SER A 26 13.86 4.34 -0.98
C SER A 26 12.96 5.06 0.03
N PRO A 27 11.64 5.17 -0.22
CA PRO A 27 10.73 5.63 0.83
C PRO A 27 10.81 4.75 2.09
N LEU A 28 11.19 3.47 1.93
CA LEU A 28 11.35 2.53 3.04
C LEU A 28 12.52 2.89 3.97
N ASP A 29 13.44 3.76 3.56
CA ASP A 29 14.54 4.22 4.42
C ASP A 29 14.04 5.15 5.55
N TYR A 30 12.81 5.67 5.43
CA TYR A 30 12.23 6.65 6.35
C TYR A 30 11.34 6.04 7.43
N PHE A 31 11.05 4.75 7.36
CA PHE A 31 10.21 4.05 8.32
C PHE A 31 10.57 2.56 8.39
N ALA A 32 10.51 1.99 9.59
CA ALA A 32 10.71 0.56 9.78
C ALA A 32 9.45 -0.22 9.35
N LEU A 33 9.19 -0.30 8.04
CA LEU A 33 7.97 -0.93 7.50
C LEU A 33 7.75 -2.35 8.02
N GLU A 34 8.83 -3.14 8.04
CA GLU A 34 8.77 -4.51 8.55
C GLU A 34 8.30 -4.56 10.00
N ASP A 35 8.80 -3.66 10.85
CA ASP A 35 8.37 -3.59 12.27
C ASP A 35 6.93 -3.11 12.41
N ILE A 36 6.50 -2.16 11.58
CA ILE A 36 5.12 -1.65 11.59
C ILE A 36 4.15 -2.78 11.23
N VAL A 37 4.44 -3.53 10.16
CA VAL A 37 3.58 -4.61 9.68
C VAL A 37 3.67 -5.87 10.54
N ALA A 38 4.85 -6.20 11.07
CA ALA A 38 5.01 -7.35 11.97
C ALA A 38 4.26 -7.17 13.29
N ARG A 39 4.01 -5.92 13.69
CA ARG A 39 3.32 -5.56 14.92
C ARG A 39 1.93 -4.96 14.67
N LEU A 40 1.34 -5.22 13.51
CA LEU A 40 0.02 -4.68 13.13
C LEU A 40 -1.03 -5.03 14.21
N TYR A 41 -1.06 -6.31 14.62
CA TYR A 41 -1.88 -6.80 15.74
C TYR A 41 -1.58 -6.09 17.07
N GLU A 42 -0.30 -6.00 17.45
CA GLU A 42 0.12 -5.49 18.77
C GLU A 42 -0.05 -3.98 18.92
N ASN A 43 0.07 -3.25 17.82
CA ASN A 43 0.00 -1.79 17.81
C ASN A 43 -1.45 -1.29 17.74
N GLY A 44 -2.43 -2.19 17.59
CA GLY A 44 -3.84 -1.83 17.40
C GLY A 44 -4.07 -1.03 16.12
N GLU A 45 -3.27 -1.30 15.08
CA GLU A 45 -3.43 -0.68 13.76
C GLU A 45 -4.21 -1.66 12.89
N ASP A 46 -5.33 -1.21 12.32
CA ASP A 46 -6.15 -2.07 11.47
C ASP A 46 -5.54 -2.26 10.07
N PHE A 47 -4.69 -1.34 9.62
CA PHE A 47 -4.13 -1.39 8.27
C PHE A 47 -2.80 -0.65 8.14
N VAL A 48 -2.07 -0.96 7.06
CA VAL A 48 -0.92 -0.21 6.58
C VAL A 48 -1.06 0.01 5.07
N VAL A 49 -0.99 1.26 4.64
CA VAL A 49 -1.00 1.66 3.22
C VAL A 49 0.33 2.32 2.87
N LEU A 50 0.96 1.87 1.79
CA LEU A 50 2.03 2.59 1.12
C LEU A 50 1.53 3.05 -0.25
N GLY A 51 1.54 4.35 -0.51
CA GLY A 51 1.11 4.89 -1.80
C GLY A 51 2.07 5.90 -2.39
N TYR A 52 1.92 6.13 -3.68
CA TYR A 52 2.78 7.01 -4.47
C TYR A 52 1.94 7.99 -5.28
N ILE A 53 2.15 9.29 -5.05
CA ILE A 53 1.44 10.36 -5.77
C ILE A 53 2.42 11.08 -6.72
N PRO A 54 2.29 10.87 -8.05
CA PRO A 54 3.22 11.45 -9.03
C PRO A 54 3.02 12.95 -9.25
N SER A 55 1.80 13.46 -9.12
CA SER A 55 1.49 14.88 -9.22
C SER A 55 0.15 15.25 -8.59
N ALA A 56 -0.09 16.56 -8.40
CA ALA A 56 -1.35 17.09 -7.87
C ALA A 56 -2.59 16.63 -8.67
N LYS A 57 -2.42 16.42 -9.99
CA LYS A 57 -3.50 15.98 -10.89
C LYS A 57 -3.97 14.56 -10.56
N TYR A 58 -3.08 13.72 -10.04
CA TYR A 58 -3.34 12.31 -9.74
C TYR A 58 -3.55 12.06 -8.24
N ALA A 59 -3.78 13.11 -7.44
CA ALA A 59 -3.95 12.95 -5.99
C ALA A 59 -5.14 12.05 -5.62
N GLN A 60 -6.18 11.98 -6.45
CA GLN A 60 -7.34 11.10 -6.23
C GLN A 60 -7.18 9.71 -6.86
N ASN A 61 -6.41 9.60 -7.95
CA ASN A 61 -6.27 8.39 -8.74
C ASN A 61 -4.81 7.96 -8.77
N HIS A 62 -4.28 7.65 -7.58
CA HIS A 62 -2.89 7.24 -7.39
C HIS A 62 -2.80 5.75 -7.06
N HIS A 63 -1.59 5.23 -7.19
CA HIS A 63 -1.29 3.85 -6.88
C HIS A 63 -0.96 3.68 -5.40
N TYR A 64 -1.42 2.58 -4.83
CA TYR A 64 -1.08 2.18 -3.46
C TYR A 64 -1.05 0.67 -3.35
N ILE A 65 -0.35 0.18 -2.34
CA ILE A 65 -0.47 -1.18 -1.82
C ILE A 65 -0.86 -1.09 -0.35
N GLN A 66 -1.84 -1.89 0.07
CA GLN A 66 -2.31 -1.91 1.45
C GLN A 66 -2.35 -3.30 2.02
N THR A 67 -2.28 -3.39 3.33
CA THR A 67 -2.47 -4.64 4.03
C THR A 67 -3.18 -4.48 5.37
N THR A 68 -3.91 -5.52 5.73
CA THR A 68 -4.50 -5.76 7.06
C THR A 68 -4.30 -7.24 7.41
N LEU A 69 -4.64 -7.65 8.63
CA LEU A 69 -4.72 -9.07 8.99
C LEU A 69 -5.99 -9.66 8.38
N GLU A 70 -5.90 -10.91 7.89
CA GLU A 70 -7.08 -11.68 7.45
C GLU A 70 -8.04 -11.94 8.63
N ASP A 71 -7.50 -12.04 9.85
CA ASP A 71 -8.24 -12.19 11.10
C ASP A 71 -7.51 -11.38 12.17
N ASP A 72 -8.10 -10.24 12.54
CA ASP A 72 -7.58 -9.29 13.54
C ASP A 72 -7.66 -9.83 14.97
N GLY A 73 -8.36 -10.95 15.19
CA GLY A 73 -8.39 -11.69 16.45
C GLY A 73 -7.22 -12.68 16.60
N ASN A 74 -6.47 -12.93 15.53
CA ASN A 74 -5.41 -13.93 15.50
C ASN A 74 -4.04 -13.32 15.11
N PRO A 75 -3.05 -13.26 16.03
CA PRO A 75 -1.73 -12.70 15.74
C PRO A 75 -0.89 -13.53 14.75
N GLN A 76 -1.31 -14.76 14.46
CA GLN A 76 -0.68 -15.62 13.45
C GLN A 76 -1.46 -15.62 12.12
N SER A 77 -2.46 -14.77 11.99
CA SER A 77 -3.23 -14.66 10.75
C SER A 77 -2.34 -14.23 9.60
N ARG A 78 -2.72 -14.67 8.40
CA ARG A 78 -2.10 -14.17 7.18
C ARG A 78 -2.51 -12.72 6.98
N TYR A 79 -1.85 -12.09 6.03
CA TYR A 79 -2.16 -10.73 5.67
C TYR A 79 -3.05 -10.71 4.44
N LEU A 80 -4.16 -9.98 4.53
CA LEU A 80 -4.90 -9.54 3.36
C LEU A 80 -4.09 -8.42 2.71
N LEU A 81 -3.81 -8.55 1.42
CA LEU A 81 -3.04 -7.60 0.63
C LEU A 81 -3.90 -7.10 -0.53
N GLU A 82 -4.01 -5.79 -0.69
CA GLU A 82 -4.88 -5.18 -1.68
C GLU A 82 -4.23 -4.00 -2.42
N THR A 83 -4.73 -3.72 -3.63
CA THR A 83 -4.27 -2.60 -4.45
C THR A 83 -5.32 -2.20 -5.48
N ARG A 84 -5.38 -0.91 -5.83
CA ARG A 84 -6.16 -0.40 -6.96
C ARG A 84 -5.30 0.02 -8.13
N ILE A 85 -5.74 -0.34 -9.34
CA ILE A 85 -5.21 0.17 -10.60
C ILE A 85 -6.27 1.07 -11.22
N TRP A 86 -5.94 2.35 -11.39
CA TRP A 86 -6.80 3.32 -12.06
C TRP A 86 -6.59 3.27 -13.58
N GLU A 87 -7.69 3.21 -14.31
CA GLU A 87 -7.72 3.32 -15.76
C GLU A 87 -7.78 4.80 -16.20
N GLN A 88 -7.45 5.06 -17.48
CA GLN A 88 -7.36 6.44 -17.99
C GLN A 88 -8.70 7.19 -18.00
N ASN A 89 -9.81 6.45 -18.05
CA ASN A 89 -11.17 6.99 -18.03
C ASN A 89 -11.65 7.33 -16.61
N GLY A 90 -10.87 7.03 -15.57
CA GLY A 90 -11.24 7.24 -14.17
C GLY A 90 -11.88 6.04 -13.50
N ASP A 91 -12.11 4.93 -14.21
CA ASP A 91 -12.49 3.66 -13.61
C ASP A 91 -11.30 3.05 -12.86
N PHE A 92 -11.55 2.06 -12.01
CA PHE A 92 -10.50 1.31 -11.34
C PHE A 92 -10.79 -0.18 -11.36
N LYS A 93 -9.71 -0.96 -11.25
CA LYS A 93 -9.77 -2.37 -10.83
C LYS A 93 -9.19 -2.53 -9.44
N HIS A 94 -9.87 -3.29 -8.59
CA HIS A 94 -9.43 -3.59 -7.23
C HIS A 94 -9.01 -5.06 -7.15
N TYR A 95 -7.80 -5.29 -6.66
CA TYR A 95 -7.23 -6.62 -6.56
C TYR A 95 -6.91 -6.96 -5.11
N ARG A 96 -7.17 -8.21 -4.72
CA ARG A 96 -6.76 -8.76 -3.42
C ARG A 96 -6.01 -10.08 -3.56
N THR A 97 -5.17 -10.37 -2.56
CA THR A 97 -4.59 -11.69 -2.33
C THR A 97 -4.30 -11.87 -0.84
N PHE A 98 -3.92 -13.09 -0.45
CA PHE A 98 -3.46 -13.39 0.91
C PHE A 98 -2.00 -13.79 0.88
N ALA A 99 -1.22 -13.26 1.81
CA ALA A 99 0.20 -13.51 1.89
C ALA A 99 0.68 -13.69 3.33
N GLU A 100 1.67 -14.56 3.49
CA GLU A 100 2.50 -14.57 4.70
C GLU A 100 3.38 -13.31 4.75
N PHE A 101 3.92 -12.99 5.93
CA PHE A 101 4.72 -11.77 6.15
C PHE A 101 5.86 -11.56 5.14
N ARG A 102 6.61 -12.62 4.79
CA ARG A 102 7.76 -12.52 3.88
C ARG A 102 7.34 -12.18 2.43
N PRO A 103 6.42 -12.93 1.77
CA PRO A 103 5.85 -12.53 0.48
C PRO A 103 5.23 -11.13 0.48
N LEU A 104 4.49 -10.78 1.53
CA LEU A 104 3.91 -9.43 1.69
C LEU A 104 4.98 -8.33 1.62
N MET A 105 6.06 -8.49 2.38
CA MET A 105 7.17 -7.53 2.39
C MET A 105 7.92 -7.44 1.07
N ALA A 106 7.95 -8.52 0.28
CA ALA A 106 8.49 -8.46 -1.07
C ALA A 106 7.63 -7.56 -1.98
N GLU A 107 6.31 -7.63 -1.88
CA GLU A 107 5.41 -6.78 -2.69
C GLU A 107 5.47 -5.31 -2.29
N PHE A 108 5.55 -4.99 -0.99
CA PHE A 108 5.77 -3.60 -0.56
C PHE A 108 7.09 -3.02 -1.05
N LYS A 109 8.18 -3.81 -1.01
CA LYS A 109 9.50 -3.40 -1.54
C LYS A 109 9.44 -3.19 -3.05
N ARG A 110 8.82 -4.11 -3.78
CA ARG A 110 8.62 -3.99 -5.22
C ARG A 110 7.79 -2.74 -5.57
N PHE A 111 6.73 -2.45 -4.83
CA PHE A 111 5.93 -1.24 -5.01
C PHE A 111 6.76 0.03 -4.76
N ALA A 112 7.59 0.07 -3.71
CA ALA A 112 8.46 1.21 -3.40
C ALA A 112 9.45 1.50 -4.56
N GLU A 113 9.95 0.47 -5.22
CA GLU A 113 10.86 0.59 -6.37
C GLU A 113 10.13 1.02 -7.65
N LEU A 114 9.02 0.35 -7.97
CA LEU A 114 8.33 0.50 -9.25
C LEU A 114 7.28 1.62 -9.26
N LYS A 115 6.81 2.07 -8.07
CA LYS A 115 5.78 3.11 -7.87
C LYS A 115 4.40 2.75 -8.44
N THR A 116 4.24 1.52 -8.88
CA THR A 116 3.01 0.93 -9.40
C THR A 116 2.96 -0.53 -8.92
N PRO A 117 1.76 -1.07 -8.63
CA PRO A 117 1.59 -2.50 -8.46
C PRO A 117 1.93 -3.19 -9.78
N THR A 118 2.55 -4.35 -9.71
CA THR A 118 2.94 -5.13 -10.89
C THR A 118 2.66 -6.61 -10.65
N ASP A 119 2.33 -7.32 -11.72
CA ASP A 119 2.04 -8.76 -11.71
C ASP A 119 0.87 -9.18 -10.81
N LEU A 120 -0.32 -8.67 -11.12
CA LEU A 120 -1.56 -9.01 -10.42
C LEU A 120 -2.28 -10.22 -11.03
N THR A 121 -1.59 -10.99 -11.88
CA THR A 121 -2.20 -12.09 -12.65
C THR A 121 -2.76 -13.21 -11.76
N GLN A 122 -2.19 -13.37 -10.56
CA GLN A 122 -2.62 -14.34 -9.56
C GLN A 122 -3.50 -13.73 -8.46
N TRP A 123 -3.78 -12.43 -8.52
CA TRP A 123 -4.63 -11.76 -7.54
C TRP A 123 -6.09 -11.84 -7.99
N GLU A 124 -6.98 -11.92 -7.02
CA GLU A 124 -8.41 -11.92 -7.26
C GLU A 124 -8.86 -10.50 -7.62
N ASP A 125 -9.57 -10.36 -8.75
CA ASP A 125 -10.26 -9.11 -9.10
C ASP A 125 -11.56 -9.01 -8.30
N VAL A 126 -11.58 -8.11 -7.33
CA VAL A 126 -12.70 -7.84 -6.43
C VAL A 126 -13.39 -6.52 -6.74
N THR A 127 -13.19 -5.96 -7.94
CA THR A 127 -13.75 -4.66 -8.33
C THR A 127 -15.26 -4.59 -8.09
N ALA A 128 -15.99 -5.69 -8.33
CA ALA A 128 -17.43 -5.77 -8.15
C ALA A 128 -17.88 -5.62 -6.68
N GLU A 129 -17.03 -5.88 -5.68
CA GLU A 129 -17.35 -5.67 -4.26
C GLU A 129 -17.38 -4.17 -3.89
N PHE A 130 -16.85 -3.30 -4.76
CA PHE A 130 -16.67 -1.86 -4.53
C PHE A 130 -17.32 -0.99 -5.62
N ALA A 131 -18.05 -1.62 -6.54
CA ALA A 131 -18.83 -0.94 -7.57
C ALA A 131 -20.24 -0.67 -7.02
N ASP A 132 -20.38 0.41 -6.25
CA ASP A 132 -21.68 1.00 -5.90
C ASP A 132 -22.23 1.85 -7.05
#